data_AF-A0A925Y7V6-F1
#
_entry.id   AF-A0A925Y7V6-F1
#
_cell.length_a   1.000
_cell.length_b   1.000
_cell.length_c   1.000
_cell.angle_alpha   90.00
_cell.angle_beta   90.00
_cell.angle_gamma   90.00
#
_symmetry.space_group_name_H-M   'P 1'
#
loop_
_entity.id
_entity.type
_entity.pdbx_description
1 polymer ?
#
loop_
_entity_poly.entity_id
_entity_poly.type
_entity_poly.pdbx_seq_one_letter_code
_entity_poly.pdbx_strand_id
1 'polypeptide(L)'
;MTASDGSGGFGAAAGGRALPISRRRFWVAAAASLAAFVILCGLGTWQVERLFWKEALIQQIEERTRSNPVDLAEIERRFAATGDVEYTPMQVRGRFLHKGERHFLATFEGEAGWYVYAPLQLGDGRSLFVNRGFVPYARKDSSTRTEGLADGEVTLTGLARNPLSEKPSSMMPDNDTVDNVFFWKSMSEMATGLPPETSSTLLPFFFDAGPGAASGGYPVGGVTVVELPNSHLQYAFTWFGLAAVLLVMFVLSALRSRRTVPDVHRVDAPAEAPRRPPQG
;
A
#
# COMPACT_ATOMS: atom_id res chain seq x y z
N MET A 1 33.78 56.09 39.14
CA MET A 1 33.72 57.51 38.70
C MET A 1 34.61 57.60 37.48
N THR A 2 34.11 57.73 36.25
CA THR A 2 33.07 58.63 35.75
C THR A 2 32.14 57.92 34.77
N ALA A 3 30.84 58.24 34.86
CA ALA A 3 29.79 57.83 33.94
C ALA A 3 29.61 58.89 32.84
N SER A 4 29.16 58.45 31.66
CA SER A 4 28.18 59.07 30.75
C SER A 4 28.62 58.84 29.29
N ASP A 5 27.78 58.65 28.28
CA ASP A 5 26.39 58.28 28.07
C ASP A 5 26.23 58.31 26.52
N GLY A 6 25.18 57.72 25.96
CA GLY A 6 24.70 58.16 24.64
C GLY A 6 24.81 57.17 23.47
N SER A 7 23.75 56.37 23.37
CA SER A 7 22.86 56.25 22.20
C SER A 7 23.37 55.75 20.84
N GLY A 8 22.76 54.63 20.42
CA GLY A 8 21.83 54.69 19.28
C GLY A 8 22.35 54.21 17.93
N GLY A 9 21.84 53.06 17.47
CA GLY A 9 21.97 52.67 16.06
C GLY A 9 21.64 51.22 15.76
N PHE A 10 20.40 50.76 16.01
CA PHE A 10 19.89 49.59 15.31
C PHE A 10 19.72 49.96 13.83
N GLY A 11 20.72 49.62 13.01
CA GLY A 11 20.65 49.74 11.57
C GLY A 11 19.52 48.86 11.03
N ALA A 12 18.45 49.50 10.56
CA ALA A 12 17.43 48.88 9.74
C ALA A 12 18.09 48.29 8.48
N ALA A 13 18.10 46.96 8.39
CA ALA A 13 18.56 46.26 7.19
C ALA A 13 17.64 46.62 6.02
N ALA A 14 18.25 47.20 4.99
CA ALA A 14 17.67 47.70 3.77
C ALA A 14 16.63 46.75 3.15
N GLY A 15 15.43 47.29 2.90
CA GLY A 15 14.42 46.66 2.05
C GLY A 15 14.96 46.49 0.63
N GLY A 16 15.42 45.29 0.30
CA GLY A 16 15.78 44.92 -1.06
C GLY A 16 14.56 45.06 -1.97
N ARG A 17 14.59 46.04 -2.88
CA ARG A 17 13.62 46.16 -3.97
C ARG A 17 13.75 44.91 -4.84
N ALA A 18 12.79 44.00 -4.74
CA ALA A 18 12.68 42.86 -5.64
C ALA A 18 12.63 43.36 -7.09
N LEU A 19 13.56 42.91 -7.93
CA LEU A 19 13.60 43.27 -9.34
C LEU A 19 12.30 42.80 -10.02
N PRO A 20 11.68 43.62 -10.89
CA PRO A 20 10.41 43.27 -11.53
C PRO A 20 10.56 42.00 -12.38
N ILE A 21 9.70 41.02 -12.14
CA ILE A 21 9.66 39.77 -12.90
C ILE A 21 9.25 40.10 -14.34
N SER A 22 10.03 39.68 -15.33
CA SER A 22 9.67 39.89 -16.74
C SER A 22 8.36 39.17 -17.09
N ARG A 23 7.55 39.76 -17.97
CA ARG A 23 6.24 39.22 -18.39
C ARG A 23 6.31 37.76 -18.83
N ARG A 24 7.39 37.37 -19.53
CA ARG A 24 7.65 35.97 -19.94
C ARG A 24 7.82 35.05 -18.74
N ARG A 25 8.63 35.44 -17.74
CA ARG A 25 8.86 34.64 -16.52
C ARG A 25 7.59 34.49 -15.69
N PHE A 26 6.75 35.52 -15.62
CA PHE A 26 5.45 35.43 -14.95
C PHE A 26 4.54 34.37 -15.60
N TRP A 27 4.38 34.39 -16.93
CA TRP A 27 3.53 33.42 -17.62
C TRP A 27 4.06 31.98 -17.53
N VAL A 28 5.38 31.79 -17.56
CA VAL A 28 5.98 30.46 -17.32
C VAL A 28 5.67 29.97 -15.90
N ALA A 29 5.84 30.82 -14.88
CA ALA A 29 5.52 30.46 -13.50
C ALA A 29 4.01 30.20 -13.32
N ALA A 30 3.16 30.96 -13.99
CA ALA A 30 1.71 30.74 -13.98
C ALA A 30 1.31 29.41 -14.61
N ALA A 31 1.86 29.07 -15.78
CA ALA A 31 1.63 27.80 -16.43
C ALA A 31 2.12 26.62 -15.57
N ALA A 32 3.32 26.73 -15.00
CA ALA A 32 3.86 25.70 -14.11
C ALA A 32 3.04 25.54 -12.83
N SER A 33 2.61 26.65 -12.21
CA SER A 33 1.76 26.62 -11.01
C SER A 33 0.39 26.00 -11.32
N LEU A 34 -0.20 26.32 -12.47
CA LEU A 34 -1.46 25.73 -12.90
C LEU A 34 -1.31 24.22 -13.16
N ALA A 35 -0.26 23.80 -13.86
CA ALA A 35 0.02 22.38 -14.10
C ALA A 35 0.20 21.63 -12.78
N ALA A 36 1.02 22.15 -11.86
CA ALA A 36 1.21 21.57 -10.53
C ALA A 36 -0.10 21.52 -9.73
N PHE A 37 -0.90 22.59 -9.75
CA PHE A 37 -2.21 22.62 -9.08
C PHE A 37 -3.15 21.53 -9.61
N VAL A 38 -3.27 21.39 -10.93
CA VAL A 38 -4.09 20.34 -11.57
C VAL A 38 -3.62 18.95 -11.17
N ILE A 39 -2.30 18.71 -11.14
CA ILE A 39 -1.74 17.43 -10.71
C ILE A 39 -2.06 17.16 -9.24
N LEU A 40 -1.87 18.14 -8.34
CA LEU A 40 -2.15 17.99 -6.90
C LEU A 40 -3.64 17.72 -6.64
N CYS A 41 -4.54 18.42 -7.34
CA CYS A 41 -5.98 18.14 -7.28
C CYS A 41 -6.29 16.73 -7.81
N GLY A 42 -5.70 16.32 -8.93
CA GLY A 42 -5.86 14.98 -9.48
C GLY A 42 -5.39 13.89 -8.52
N LEU A 43 -4.24 14.08 -7.87
CA LEU A 43 -3.73 13.17 -6.84
C LEU A 43 -4.66 13.13 -5.61
N GLY A 44 -5.18 14.28 -5.17
CA GLY A 44 -6.16 14.34 -4.08
C GLY A 44 -7.45 13.58 -4.41
N THR A 45 -8.01 13.79 -5.60
CA THR A 45 -9.21 13.07 -6.07
C THR A 45 -8.96 11.57 -6.16
N TRP A 46 -7.83 11.16 -6.76
CA TRP A 46 -7.46 9.76 -6.85
C TRP A 46 -7.34 9.10 -5.46
N GLN A 47 -6.79 9.79 -4.46
CA GLN A 47 -6.73 9.27 -3.09
C GLN A 47 -8.14 9.08 -2.49
N VAL A 48 -9.10 9.96 -2.77
CA VAL A 48 -10.49 9.81 -2.32
C VAL A 48 -11.18 8.63 -3.02
N GLU A 49 -11.00 8.46 -4.33
CA GLU A 49 -11.51 7.28 -5.05
C GLU A 49 -10.90 5.98 -4.49
N ARG A 50 -9.59 6.00 -4.24
CA ARG A 50 -8.88 4.86 -3.66
C ARG A 50 -9.33 4.55 -2.24
N LEU A 51 -9.66 5.58 -1.45
CA LEU A 51 -10.25 5.44 -0.12
C LEU A 51 -11.55 4.64 -0.20
N PHE A 52 -12.52 5.11 -0.99
CA PHE A 52 -13.82 4.44 -1.12
C PHE A 52 -13.71 3.02 -1.67
N TRP A 53 -12.86 2.81 -2.69
CA TRP A 53 -12.58 1.47 -3.20
C TRP A 53 -12.04 0.55 -2.10
N LYS A 54 -11.09 1.05 -1.28
CA LYS A 54 -10.47 0.26 -0.22
C LYS A 54 -11.44 -0.02 0.93
N GLU A 55 -12.27 0.95 1.30
CA GLU A 55 -13.33 0.78 2.30
C GLU A 55 -14.34 -0.29 1.87
N ALA A 56 -14.78 -0.28 0.61
CA ALA A 56 -15.68 -1.30 0.09
C ALA A 56 -15.05 -2.70 0.13
N LEU A 57 -13.76 -2.81 -0.18
CA LEU A 57 -13.01 -4.07 -0.07
C LEU A 57 -12.93 -4.55 1.39
N ILE A 58 -12.58 -3.67 2.32
CA ILE A 58 -12.51 -3.99 3.76
C ILE A 58 -13.87 -4.45 4.26
N GLN A 59 -14.94 -3.73 3.92
CA GLN A 59 -16.30 -4.08 4.30
C GLN A 59 -16.68 -5.47 3.79
N GLN A 60 -16.37 -5.78 2.52
CA GLN A 60 -16.63 -7.11 1.96
C GLN A 60 -15.88 -8.22 2.72
N ILE A 61 -14.61 -7.99 3.07
CA ILE A 61 -13.80 -8.95 3.83
C ILE A 61 -14.39 -9.14 5.23
N GLU A 62 -14.79 -8.07 5.91
CA GLU A 62 -15.42 -8.14 7.23
C GLU A 62 -16.75 -8.89 7.19
N GLU A 63 -17.61 -8.59 6.23
CA GLU A 63 -18.90 -9.27 6.04
C GLU A 63 -18.72 -10.77 5.80
N ARG A 64 -17.78 -11.15 4.92
CA ARG A 64 -17.47 -12.56 4.68
C ARG A 64 -16.90 -13.23 5.92
N THR A 65 -15.89 -12.63 6.56
CA THR A 65 -15.18 -13.23 7.70
C THR A 65 -16.07 -13.39 8.94
N ARG A 66 -17.10 -12.54 9.10
CA ARG A 66 -18.08 -12.64 10.19
C ARG A 66 -19.24 -13.61 9.91
N SER A 67 -19.35 -14.13 8.69
CA SER A 67 -20.40 -15.10 8.36
C SER A 67 -20.13 -16.46 9.01
N ASN A 68 -21.20 -17.25 9.19
CA ASN A 68 -21.05 -18.60 9.74
C ASN A 68 -20.22 -19.47 8.79
N PRO A 69 -19.29 -20.30 9.30
CA PRO A 69 -18.56 -21.26 8.49
C PRO A 69 -19.51 -22.15 7.70
N VAL A 70 -19.27 -22.24 6.39
CA VAL A 70 -19.97 -23.18 5.50
C VAL A 70 -19.19 -24.48 5.35
N ASP A 71 -19.82 -25.50 4.77
CA ASP A 71 -19.12 -26.75 4.47
C ASP A 71 -18.27 -26.64 3.19
N LEU A 72 -17.47 -27.67 2.94
CA LEU A 72 -16.61 -27.75 1.76
C LEU A 72 -17.42 -27.72 0.45
N ALA A 73 -18.58 -28.40 0.40
CA ALA A 73 -19.38 -28.51 -0.81
C ALA A 73 -19.93 -27.15 -1.25
N GLU A 74 -20.29 -26.29 -0.31
CA GLU A 74 -20.67 -24.90 -0.56
C GLU A 74 -19.52 -24.10 -1.20
N ILE A 75 -18.31 -24.21 -0.65
CA ILE A 75 -17.12 -23.53 -1.17
C ILE A 75 -16.80 -23.98 -2.58
N GLU A 76 -16.84 -25.28 -2.86
CA GLU A 76 -16.62 -25.83 -4.20
C GLU A 76 -17.66 -25.30 -5.19
N ARG A 77 -18.93 -25.27 -4.80
CA ARG A 77 -19.99 -24.73 -5.65
C ARG A 77 -19.79 -23.24 -5.94
N ARG A 78 -19.43 -22.45 -4.93
CA ARG A 78 -19.14 -21.01 -5.09
C ARG A 78 -17.93 -20.80 -6.00
N PHE A 79 -16.85 -21.54 -5.78
CA PHE A 79 -15.63 -21.44 -6.59
C PHE A 79 -15.91 -21.83 -8.04
N ALA A 80 -16.63 -22.91 -8.30
CA ALA A 80 -17.01 -23.32 -9.66
C ALA A 80 -17.87 -22.27 -10.37
N ALA A 81 -18.73 -21.54 -9.64
CA ALA A 81 -19.61 -20.52 -10.20
C ALA A 81 -18.91 -19.17 -10.45
N THR A 82 -17.97 -18.77 -9.59
CA THR A 82 -17.44 -17.39 -9.55
C THR A 82 -15.92 -17.29 -9.65
N GLY A 83 -15.19 -18.38 -9.37
CA GLY A 83 -13.75 -18.37 -9.17
C GLY A 83 -13.30 -17.66 -7.88
N ASP A 84 -14.22 -17.23 -7.01
CA ASP A 84 -13.91 -16.43 -5.83
C ASP A 84 -14.51 -17.02 -4.54
N VAL A 85 -13.63 -17.45 -3.65
CA VAL A 85 -13.94 -17.87 -2.28
C VAL A 85 -13.14 -17.10 -1.24
N GLU A 86 -12.45 -16.02 -1.64
CA GLU A 86 -11.51 -15.28 -0.80
C GLU A 86 -12.16 -14.81 0.51
N TYR A 87 -11.51 -15.10 1.64
CA TYR A 87 -11.97 -14.78 2.99
C TYR A 87 -13.33 -15.39 3.35
N THR A 88 -13.73 -16.52 2.75
CA THR A 88 -14.99 -17.20 3.11
C THR A 88 -14.76 -18.20 4.25
N PRO A 89 -15.42 -18.05 5.41
CA PRO A 89 -15.33 -19.02 6.50
C PRO A 89 -15.83 -20.40 6.07
N MET A 90 -15.03 -21.43 6.33
CA MET A 90 -15.43 -22.82 6.10
C MET A 90 -14.92 -23.74 7.21
N GLN A 91 -15.56 -24.89 7.33
CA GLN A 91 -15.08 -25.99 8.16
C GLN A 91 -14.69 -27.19 7.26
N VAL A 92 -13.55 -27.79 7.57
CA VAL A 92 -13.06 -28.97 6.85
C VAL A 92 -12.56 -30.02 7.83
N ARG A 93 -12.67 -31.29 7.45
CA ARG A 93 -12.22 -32.43 8.23
C ARG A 93 -11.32 -33.32 7.37
N GLY A 94 -10.21 -33.77 7.95
CA GLY A 94 -9.28 -34.64 7.24
C GLY A 94 -8.02 -34.95 8.04
N ARG A 95 -7.03 -35.55 7.39
CA ARG A 95 -5.75 -35.95 7.97
C ARG A 95 -4.61 -35.23 7.25
N PHE A 96 -3.69 -34.64 8.00
CA PHE A 96 -2.55 -33.95 7.41
C PHE A 96 -1.53 -34.92 6.82
N LEU A 97 -1.04 -34.59 5.64
CA LEU A 97 0.10 -35.24 5.00
C LEU A 97 1.37 -34.44 5.30
N HIS A 98 1.87 -34.51 6.55
CA HIS A 98 2.96 -33.65 7.07
C HIS A 98 4.26 -33.70 6.25
N LYS A 99 4.55 -34.81 5.57
CA LYS A 99 5.72 -34.91 4.67
C LYS A 99 5.59 -34.01 3.41
N GLY A 100 4.37 -33.61 3.08
CA GLY A 100 4.06 -32.70 1.97
C GLY A 100 4.09 -31.23 2.35
N GLU A 101 4.67 -30.84 3.49
CA GLU A 101 4.72 -29.45 3.90
C GLU A 101 5.46 -28.55 2.89
N ARG A 102 4.98 -27.31 2.75
CA ARG A 102 5.55 -26.22 1.95
C ARG A 102 5.84 -25.03 2.84
N HIS A 103 7.02 -24.44 2.70
CA HIS A 103 7.46 -23.34 3.54
C HIS A 103 7.42 -22.04 2.75
N PHE A 104 6.46 -21.19 3.11
CA PHE A 104 6.29 -19.88 2.51
C PHE A 104 7.00 -18.84 3.37
N LEU A 105 7.94 -18.09 2.80
CA LEU A 105 8.70 -17.08 3.53
C LEU A 105 7.76 -16.00 4.07
N ALA A 106 7.77 -15.78 5.38
CA ALA A 106 6.82 -14.90 6.04
C ALA A 106 7.44 -14.10 7.18
N THR A 107 6.73 -13.05 7.60
CA THR A 107 6.97 -12.35 8.85
C THR A 107 5.66 -12.29 9.60
N PHE A 108 5.68 -12.70 10.87
CA PHE A 108 4.53 -12.70 11.74
C PHE A 108 4.93 -12.05 13.07
N GLU A 109 4.17 -11.04 13.50
CA GLU A 109 4.42 -10.29 14.75
C GLU A 109 5.87 -9.78 14.92
N GLY A 110 6.51 -9.38 13.82
CA GLY A 110 7.88 -8.86 13.82
C GLY A 110 8.97 -9.93 13.80
N GLU A 111 8.61 -11.22 13.81
CA GLU A 111 9.55 -12.34 13.69
C GLU A 111 9.54 -12.91 12.26
N ALA A 112 10.72 -13.16 11.71
CA ALA A 112 10.88 -13.77 10.39
C ALA A 112 10.89 -15.30 10.48
N GLY A 113 10.26 -15.94 9.50
CA GLY A 113 10.11 -17.40 9.49
C GLY A 113 9.29 -17.87 8.30
N TRP A 114 8.38 -18.81 8.55
CA TRP A 114 7.64 -19.51 7.52
C TRP A 114 6.16 -19.63 7.85
N TYR A 115 5.28 -19.39 6.88
CA TYR A 115 3.98 -20.03 6.88
C TYR A 115 4.12 -21.47 6.37
N VAL A 116 3.55 -22.41 7.12
CA VAL A 116 3.60 -23.84 6.84
C VAL A 116 2.30 -24.26 6.17
N TYR A 117 2.38 -24.55 4.86
CA TYR A 117 1.27 -25.13 4.13
C TYR A 117 1.41 -26.65 4.11
N ALA A 118 0.33 -27.41 4.30
CA ALA A 118 0.36 -28.86 4.18
C ALA A 118 -0.91 -29.37 3.47
N PRO A 119 -0.83 -30.42 2.66
CA PRO A 119 -2.02 -31.10 2.17
C PRO A 119 -2.79 -31.74 3.33
N LEU A 120 -4.09 -31.50 3.36
CA LEU A 120 -5.05 -32.19 4.20
C LEU A 120 -5.81 -33.18 3.32
N GLN A 121 -5.59 -34.47 3.53
CA GLN A 121 -6.35 -35.52 2.86
C GLN A 121 -7.75 -35.61 3.48
N LEU A 122 -8.76 -35.46 2.65
CA LEU A 122 -10.17 -35.48 2.99
C LEU A 122 -10.69 -36.92 3.02
N GLY A 123 -11.84 -37.14 3.66
CA GLY A 123 -12.45 -38.47 3.78
C GLY A 123 -12.86 -39.11 2.46
N ASP A 124 -12.99 -38.33 1.40
CA ASP A 124 -13.30 -38.78 0.03
C ASP A 124 -12.04 -39.00 -0.84
N GLY A 125 -10.85 -38.91 -0.24
CA GLY A 125 -9.57 -39.11 -0.91
C GLY A 125 -8.99 -37.88 -1.59
N ARG A 126 -9.75 -36.77 -1.70
CA ARG A 126 -9.25 -35.50 -2.24
C ARG A 126 -8.32 -34.81 -1.26
N SER A 127 -7.58 -33.81 -1.73
CA SER A 127 -6.62 -33.07 -0.90
C SER A 127 -6.87 -31.57 -0.95
N LEU A 128 -6.68 -30.88 0.16
CA LEU A 128 -6.78 -29.42 0.26
C LEU A 128 -5.47 -28.87 0.82
N PHE A 129 -4.86 -27.86 0.18
CA PHE A 129 -3.73 -27.18 0.80
C PHE A 129 -4.20 -26.29 1.94
N VAL A 130 -3.66 -26.54 3.13
CA VAL A 130 -3.99 -25.82 4.35
C VAL A 130 -2.78 -25.04 4.83
N ASN A 131 -2.89 -23.71 4.95
CA ASN A 131 -1.97 -22.92 5.77
C ASN A 131 -2.23 -23.25 7.23
N ARG A 132 -1.28 -23.93 7.86
CA ARG A 132 -1.37 -24.35 9.26
C ARG A 132 -0.99 -23.24 10.22
N GLY A 133 -0.26 -22.23 9.73
CA GLY A 133 0.24 -21.15 10.57
C GLY A 133 1.72 -20.85 10.42
N PHE A 134 2.22 -20.01 11.33
CA PHE A 134 3.59 -19.52 11.35
C PHE A 134 4.53 -20.38 12.20
N VAL A 135 5.79 -20.51 11.75
CA VAL A 135 6.91 -21.03 12.54
C VAL A 135 8.16 -20.15 12.34
N PRO A 136 8.97 -19.90 13.39
CA PRO A 136 10.29 -19.29 13.25
C PRO A 136 11.24 -20.10 12.36
N TYR A 137 12.30 -19.47 11.85
CA TYR A 137 13.32 -20.18 11.03
C TYR A 137 13.87 -21.45 11.70
N ALA A 138 14.14 -21.39 13.01
CA ALA A 138 14.66 -22.52 13.78
C ALA A 138 13.69 -23.71 13.89
N ARG A 139 12.40 -23.49 13.58
CA ARG A 139 11.31 -24.47 13.64
C ARG A 139 10.81 -24.89 12.25
N LYS A 140 11.59 -24.61 11.19
CA LYS A 140 11.25 -25.03 9.81
C LYS A 140 11.04 -26.54 9.75
N ASP A 141 12.03 -27.30 10.24
CA ASP A 141 11.97 -28.76 10.30
C ASP A 141 10.86 -29.22 11.25
N SER A 142 9.93 -30.01 10.73
CA SER A 142 8.77 -30.52 11.48
C SER A 142 9.14 -31.41 12.66
N SER A 143 10.31 -32.06 12.63
CA SER A 143 10.85 -32.85 13.75
C SER A 143 11.15 -32.01 15.00
N THR A 144 11.28 -30.69 14.85
CA THR A 144 11.48 -29.77 15.96
C THR A 144 10.18 -29.29 16.61
N ARG A 145 9.01 -29.72 16.10
CA ARG A 145 7.67 -29.29 16.54
C ARG A 145 6.67 -30.44 16.45
N THR A 146 7.06 -31.62 16.96
CA THR A 146 6.29 -32.85 16.86
C THR A 146 4.93 -32.75 17.56
N GLU A 147 4.82 -31.94 18.62
CA GLU A 147 3.57 -31.67 19.32
C GLU A 147 2.53 -31.00 18.39
N GLY A 148 3.01 -30.24 17.41
CA GLY A 148 2.20 -29.62 16.37
C GLY A 148 1.74 -30.57 15.30
N LEU A 149 2.28 -31.79 15.21
CA LEU A 149 1.97 -32.75 14.16
C LEU A 149 0.81 -33.65 14.60
N ALA A 150 -0.42 -33.23 14.28
CA ALA A 150 -1.58 -34.07 14.53
C ALA A 150 -1.49 -35.37 13.71
N ASP A 151 -1.33 -36.50 14.39
CA ASP A 151 -1.27 -37.85 13.80
C ASP A 151 -2.65 -38.44 13.51
N GLY A 152 -3.72 -37.66 13.69
CA GLY A 152 -5.11 -38.10 13.59
C GLY A 152 -5.90 -37.32 12.55
N GLU A 153 -7.20 -37.64 12.52
CA GLU A 153 -8.16 -36.79 11.82
C GLU A 153 -8.41 -35.52 12.64
N VAL A 154 -8.44 -34.38 11.97
CA VAL A 154 -8.68 -33.07 12.56
C VAL A 154 -9.89 -32.41 11.92
N THR A 155 -10.61 -31.61 12.69
CA THR A 155 -11.62 -30.67 12.19
C THR A 155 -11.07 -29.27 12.37
N LEU A 156 -11.02 -28.52 11.27
CA LEU A 156 -10.46 -27.18 11.22
C LEU A 156 -11.56 -26.21 10.80
N THR A 157 -11.60 -25.06 11.46
CA THR A 157 -12.37 -23.89 11.03
C THR A 157 -11.40 -22.79 10.66
N GLY A 158 -11.68 -22.11 9.56
CA GLY A 158 -10.75 -21.16 8.96
C GLY A 158 -11.34 -20.53 7.71
N LEU A 159 -10.49 -20.02 6.83
CA LEU A 159 -10.91 -19.23 5.67
C LEU A 159 -10.50 -19.92 4.37
N ALA A 160 -11.44 -20.08 3.44
CA ALA A 160 -11.13 -20.38 2.05
C ALA A 160 -10.40 -19.20 1.41
N ARG A 161 -9.37 -19.48 0.60
CA ARG A 161 -8.49 -18.50 -0.02
C ARG A 161 -8.31 -18.82 -1.49
N ASN A 162 -8.33 -17.81 -2.35
CA ASN A 162 -8.10 -18.02 -3.78
C ASN A 162 -6.62 -18.37 -4.03
N PRO A 163 -6.34 -19.19 -5.07
CA PRO A 163 -4.99 -19.35 -5.58
C PRO A 163 -4.56 -18.10 -6.36
N LEU A 164 -3.25 -17.94 -6.54
CA LEU A 164 -2.71 -17.01 -7.53
C LEU A 164 -2.44 -17.78 -8.81
N SER A 165 -3.03 -17.35 -9.93
CA SER A 165 -2.79 -17.94 -11.25
C SER A 165 -1.42 -17.58 -11.81
N GLU A 166 -0.88 -16.43 -11.40
CA GLU A 166 0.39 -15.91 -11.89
C GLU A 166 1.17 -15.20 -10.79
N LYS A 167 2.46 -15.01 -11.05
CA LYS A 167 3.37 -14.30 -10.18
C LYS A 167 2.94 -12.83 -10.05
N PRO A 168 2.72 -12.30 -8.84
CA PRO A 168 2.16 -10.95 -8.66
C PRO A 168 3.01 -9.80 -9.23
N SER A 169 4.32 -9.98 -9.32
CA SER A 169 5.25 -8.95 -9.80
C SER A 169 6.59 -9.55 -10.21
N SER A 170 7.24 -8.93 -11.20
CA SER A 170 8.60 -9.29 -11.63
C SER A 170 9.67 -9.04 -10.55
N MET A 171 9.39 -8.17 -9.57
CA MET A 171 10.29 -7.89 -8.45
C MET A 171 10.27 -8.98 -7.37
N MET A 172 9.24 -9.84 -7.35
CA MET A 172 9.20 -10.95 -6.42
C MET A 172 10.19 -12.04 -6.87
N PRO A 173 10.88 -12.75 -5.97
CA PRO A 173 11.63 -13.94 -6.35
C PRO A 173 10.72 -15.03 -6.94
N ASP A 174 11.29 -15.90 -7.76
CA ASP A 174 10.64 -17.15 -8.15
C ASP A 174 10.62 -18.12 -6.96
N ASN A 175 9.64 -19.03 -6.92
CA ASN A 175 9.64 -20.07 -5.89
C ASN A 175 10.76 -21.07 -6.16
N ASP A 176 11.37 -21.56 -5.09
CA ASP A 176 12.34 -22.64 -5.14
C ASP A 176 11.65 -23.94 -4.72
N THR A 177 11.25 -24.73 -5.71
CA THR A 177 10.58 -26.02 -5.49
C THR A 177 11.54 -27.12 -5.03
N VAL A 178 12.86 -26.93 -5.21
CA VAL A 178 13.90 -27.89 -4.78
C VAL A 178 14.19 -27.72 -3.30
N ASP A 179 14.44 -26.49 -2.86
CA ASP A 179 14.72 -26.16 -1.45
C ASP A 179 13.45 -25.97 -0.61
N ASN A 180 12.28 -26.15 -1.24
CA ASN A 180 10.96 -26.03 -0.62
C ASN A 180 10.77 -24.65 0.04
N VAL A 181 11.05 -23.59 -0.73
CA VAL A 181 10.96 -22.18 -0.33
C VAL A 181 10.05 -21.45 -1.30
N PHE A 182 8.94 -20.93 -0.79
CA PHE A 182 7.93 -20.25 -1.59
C PHE A 182 7.82 -18.78 -1.18
N PHE A 183 7.63 -17.91 -2.16
CA PHE A 183 7.44 -16.47 -2.02
C PHE A 183 6.05 -16.03 -2.47
N TRP A 184 5.34 -16.86 -3.25
CA TRP A 184 3.97 -16.62 -3.70
C TRP A 184 3.19 -17.93 -3.86
N LYS A 185 1.86 -17.87 -3.71
CA LYS A 185 0.96 -19.03 -3.59
C LYS A 185 0.62 -19.66 -4.95
N SER A 186 1.61 -20.23 -5.61
CA SER A 186 1.46 -20.98 -6.86
C SER A 186 1.01 -22.40 -6.57
N MET A 187 -0.22 -22.76 -6.94
CA MET A 187 -0.75 -24.09 -6.65
C MET A 187 0.02 -25.21 -7.37
N SER A 188 0.40 -24.98 -8.63
CA SER A 188 1.15 -25.96 -9.44
C SER A 188 2.56 -26.17 -8.91
N GLU A 189 3.28 -25.10 -8.57
CA GLU A 189 4.64 -25.21 -8.02
C GLU A 189 4.60 -25.82 -6.61
N MET A 190 3.63 -25.44 -5.78
CA MET A 190 3.46 -26.04 -4.45
C MET A 190 3.08 -27.53 -4.55
N ALA A 191 2.38 -27.95 -5.60
CA ALA A 191 2.09 -29.38 -5.81
C ALA A 191 3.32 -30.19 -6.27
N THR A 192 4.41 -29.54 -6.70
CA THR A 192 5.63 -30.22 -7.15
C THR A 192 6.22 -31.07 -6.04
N GLY A 193 6.57 -32.32 -6.34
CA GLY A 193 7.14 -33.27 -5.37
C GLY A 193 6.14 -33.89 -4.40
N LEU A 194 4.84 -33.57 -4.47
CA LEU A 194 3.81 -34.34 -3.78
C LEU A 194 3.60 -35.70 -4.46
N PRO A 195 3.11 -36.71 -3.72
CA PRO A 195 2.68 -37.96 -4.32
C PRO A 195 1.62 -37.72 -5.41
N PRO A 196 1.66 -38.43 -6.55
CA PRO A 196 0.71 -38.23 -7.65
C PRO A 196 -0.77 -38.31 -7.23
N GLU A 197 -1.10 -39.20 -6.30
CA GLU A 197 -2.45 -39.35 -5.74
C GLU A 197 -2.91 -38.11 -4.97
N THR A 198 -1.98 -37.34 -4.39
CA THR A 198 -2.27 -36.09 -3.68
C THR A 198 -2.36 -34.92 -4.65
N SER A 199 -1.41 -34.81 -5.59
CA SER A 199 -1.35 -33.69 -6.53
C SER A 199 -2.48 -33.71 -7.56
N SER A 200 -2.93 -34.89 -7.99
CA SER A 200 -4.02 -35.05 -8.96
C SER A 200 -5.41 -34.82 -8.38
N THR A 201 -5.56 -34.88 -7.06
CA THR A 201 -6.83 -34.73 -6.35
C THR A 201 -6.90 -33.45 -5.51
N LEU A 202 -5.98 -32.53 -5.77
CA LEU A 202 -5.87 -31.26 -5.06
C LEU A 202 -7.03 -30.32 -5.47
N LEU A 203 -7.73 -29.79 -4.48
CA LEU A 203 -8.77 -28.79 -4.70
C LEU A 203 -8.16 -27.46 -5.18
N PRO A 204 -8.87 -26.71 -6.05
CA PRO A 204 -8.31 -25.55 -6.76
C PRO A 204 -8.28 -24.26 -5.91
N PHE A 205 -8.29 -24.37 -4.58
CA PHE A 205 -8.20 -23.25 -3.65
C PHE A 205 -7.42 -23.66 -2.39
N PHE A 206 -7.04 -22.66 -1.60
CA PHE A 206 -6.33 -22.85 -0.35
C PHE A 206 -7.29 -22.69 0.84
N PHE A 207 -6.85 -23.14 2.01
CA PHE A 207 -7.53 -22.92 3.27
C PHE A 207 -6.55 -22.39 4.31
N ASP A 208 -6.84 -21.26 4.92
CA ASP A 208 -6.08 -20.76 6.06
C ASP A 208 -6.74 -21.22 7.36
N ALA A 209 -6.03 -22.06 8.14
CA ALA A 209 -6.55 -22.54 9.41
C ALA A 209 -6.61 -21.42 10.46
N GLY A 210 -7.71 -21.40 11.23
CA GLY A 210 -7.88 -20.47 12.34
C GLY A 210 -6.94 -20.75 13.53
N PRO A 211 -7.05 -19.95 14.60
CA PRO A 211 -6.30 -20.16 15.83
C PRO A 211 -6.51 -21.55 16.43
N GLY A 212 -5.50 -22.09 17.11
CA GLY A 212 -5.61 -23.37 17.83
C GLY A 212 -5.54 -24.63 16.96
N ALA A 213 -5.20 -24.51 15.68
CA ALA A 213 -5.10 -25.65 14.76
C ALA A 213 -3.93 -26.62 15.08
N ALA A 214 -2.93 -26.21 15.84
CA ALA A 214 -1.79 -27.03 16.24
C ALA A 214 -1.67 -27.09 17.76
N SER A 215 -1.39 -28.29 18.29
CA SER A 215 -1.02 -28.47 19.69
C SER A 215 0.44 -28.08 19.92
N GLY A 216 0.83 -27.70 21.15
CA GLY A 216 2.22 -27.36 21.48
C GLY A 216 2.73 -26.01 20.96
N GLY A 217 1.87 -25.18 20.38
CA GLY A 217 2.15 -23.77 20.07
C GLY A 217 2.70 -23.48 18.67
N TYR A 218 3.16 -24.49 17.92
CA TYR A 218 3.63 -24.32 16.54
C TYR A 218 3.08 -25.41 15.60
N PRO A 219 2.70 -25.08 14.35
CA PRO A 219 2.58 -23.72 13.80
C PRO A 219 1.52 -22.87 14.51
N VAL A 220 1.77 -21.57 14.65
CA VAL A 220 0.79 -20.62 15.22
C VAL A 220 -0.29 -20.39 14.17
N GLY A 221 -1.49 -20.93 14.37
CA GLY A 221 -2.63 -20.75 13.45
C GLY A 221 -3.27 -19.36 13.53
N GLY A 222 -4.19 -19.04 12.61
CA GLY A 222 -4.89 -17.75 12.61
C GLY A 222 -4.05 -16.56 12.14
N VAL A 223 -3.00 -16.82 11.34
CA VAL A 223 -2.03 -15.82 10.86
C VAL A 223 -2.53 -14.98 9.68
N THR A 224 -3.75 -15.23 9.22
CA THR A 224 -4.34 -14.50 8.11
C THR A 224 -4.59 -13.05 8.50
N VAL A 225 -3.83 -12.14 7.89
CA VAL A 225 -4.07 -10.70 8.04
C VAL A 225 -5.34 -10.32 7.30
N VAL A 226 -6.38 -9.98 8.04
CA VAL A 226 -7.66 -9.46 7.52
C VAL A 226 -7.76 -7.93 7.66
N GLU A 227 -6.91 -7.32 8.47
CA GLU A 227 -6.87 -5.88 8.68
C GLU A 227 -6.00 -5.18 7.63
N LEU A 228 -6.63 -4.40 6.74
CA LEU A 228 -5.96 -3.67 5.69
C LEU A 228 -5.78 -2.20 6.10
N PRO A 229 -4.54 -1.68 6.25
CA PRO A 229 -4.31 -0.32 6.69
C PRO A 229 -4.85 0.68 5.66
N ASN A 230 -5.58 1.72 6.08
CA ASN A 230 -6.20 2.68 5.17
C ASN A 230 -5.84 4.13 5.55
N SER A 231 -4.84 4.71 4.88
CA SER A 231 -4.36 6.08 5.13
C SER A 231 -4.72 7.07 4.01
N HIS A 232 -5.56 6.65 3.06
CA HIS A 232 -5.86 7.43 1.85
C HIS A 232 -6.47 8.81 2.14
N LEU A 233 -7.27 8.92 3.20
CA LEU A 233 -7.84 10.20 3.64
C LEU A 233 -6.74 11.21 4.07
N GLN A 234 -5.74 10.76 4.83
CA GLN A 234 -4.63 11.62 5.28
C GLN A 234 -3.82 12.13 4.09
N TYR A 235 -3.59 11.26 3.10
CA TYR A 235 -2.93 11.66 1.85
C TYR A 235 -3.80 12.61 1.03
N ALA A 236 -5.12 12.41 0.94
CA ALA A 236 -6.03 13.34 0.27
C ALA A 236 -5.92 14.75 0.87
N PHE A 237 -5.95 14.87 2.20
CA PHE A 237 -5.72 16.15 2.88
C PHE A 237 -4.36 16.76 2.56
N THR A 238 -3.31 15.95 2.48
CA THR A 238 -1.97 16.41 2.11
C THR A 238 -1.97 17.02 0.72
N TRP A 239 -2.52 16.32 -0.28
CA TRP A 239 -2.52 16.79 -1.67
C TRP A 239 -3.39 18.02 -1.89
N PHE A 240 -4.60 18.04 -1.34
CA PHE A 240 -5.47 19.22 -1.42
C PHE A 240 -4.92 20.40 -0.61
N GLY A 241 -4.29 20.14 0.54
CA GLY A 241 -3.61 21.17 1.34
C GLY A 241 -2.46 21.82 0.57
N LEU A 242 -1.60 21.04 -0.08
CA LEU A 242 -0.54 21.54 -0.95
C LEU A 242 -1.11 22.34 -2.14
N ALA A 243 -2.19 21.86 -2.76
CA ALA A 243 -2.87 22.58 -3.84
C ALA A 243 -3.39 23.95 -3.37
N ALA A 244 -4.00 24.01 -2.18
CA ALA A 244 -4.51 25.24 -1.59
C ALA A 244 -3.38 26.23 -1.28
N VAL A 245 -2.28 25.78 -0.67
CA VAL A 245 -1.10 26.61 -0.38
C VAL A 245 -0.52 27.17 -1.67
N LEU A 246 -0.35 26.33 -2.71
CA LEU A 246 0.16 26.76 -4.02
C LEU A 246 -0.75 27.84 -4.64
N LEU A 247 -2.06 27.64 -4.60
CA LEU A 247 -3.04 28.61 -5.11
C LEU A 247 -2.94 29.94 -4.36
N VAL A 248 -2.91 29.91 -3.03
CA VAL A 248 -2.79 31.11 -2.18
C VAL A 248 -1.49 31.85 -2.48
N MET A 249 -0.36 31.15 -2.53
CA MET A 249 0.94 31.74 -2.84
C MET A 249 0.96 32.37 -4.25
N PHE A 250 0.40 31.69 -5.24
CA PHE A 250 0.31 32.21 -6.60
C PHE A 250 -0.55 33.48 -6.68
N VAL A 251 -1.73 33.48 -6.05
CA VAL A 251 -2.62 34.66 -6.00
C VAL A 251 -1.94 35.84 -5.31
N LEU A 252 -1.30 35.62 -4.15
CA LEU A 252 -0.58 36.69 -3.43
C LEU A 252 0.57 37.26 -4.26
N SER A 253 1.33 36.40 -4.96
CA SER A 253 2.41 36.81 -5.86
C SER A 253 1.89 37.64 -7.04
N ALA A 254 0.78 37.20 -7.67
CA ALA A 254 0.14 37.90 -8.77
C ALA A 254 -0.42 39.28 -8.35
N LEU A 255 -1.05 39.37 -7.17
CA LEU A 255 -1.56 40.63 -6.61
C LEU A 255 -0.42 41.61 -6.28
N ARG A 256 0.71 41.13 -5.75
CA ARG A 256 1.91 41.96 -5.53
C ARG A 256 2.50 42.48 -6.83
N SER A 257 2.56 41.63 -7.86
CA SER A 257 3.13 41.98 -9.17
C SER A 257 2.30 43.03 -9.93
N ARG A 258 0.99 43.14 -9.64
CA ARG A 258 0.11 44.17 -10.22
C ARG A 258 0.28 45.56 -9.59
N ARG A 259 0.85 45.66 -8.38
CA ARG A 259 1.01 46.93 -7.65
C ARG A 259 2.29 47.71 -8.02
N THR A 260 3.17 47.15 -8.84
CA THR A 260 4.50 47.72 -9.16
C THR A 260 4.57 48.52 -10.47
N VAL A 261 3.56 49.34 -10.78
CA VAL A 261 3.66 50.35 -11.85
C VAL A 261 3.14 51.70 -11.37
N PRO A 262 4.01 52.61 -10.89
CA PRO A 262 3.78 54.04 -10.95
C PRO A 262 4.34 54.57 -12.28
N ASP A 263 3.45 55.03 -13.15
CA ASP A 263 3.80 55.88 -14.28
C ASP A 263 4.27 57.24 -13.76
N VAL A 264 5.57 57.52 -13.88
CA VAL A 264 6.15 58.84 -13.60
C VAL A 264 7.16 59.14 -14.71
N HIS A 265 6.68 59.60 -15.86
CA HIS A 265 7.19 60.81 -16.52
C HIS A 265 6.32 61.21 -17.71
N ARG A 266 5.21 61.89 -17.41
CA ARG A 266 4.60 62.88 -18.29
C ARG A 266 4.25 64.12 -17.47
N VAL A 267 5.21 65.02 -17.32
CA VAL A 267 4.95 66.44 -16.96
C VAL A 267 5.99 67.29 -17.70
N ASP A 268 5.49 67.91 -18.77
CA ASP A 268 5.78 69.25 -19.30
C ASP A 268 7.23 69.70 -19.60
N ALA A 269 7.46 69.95 -20.89
CA ALA A 269 8.56 70.76 -21.40
C ALA A 269 8.34 72.25 -21.03
N PRO A 270 9.38 72.99 -20.62
CA PRO A 270 9.39 74.44 -20.73
C PRO A 270 9.94 74.86 -22.10
N ALA A 271 9.20 75.74 -22.77
CA ALA A 271 9.63 76.44 -23.98
C ALA A 271 10.87 77.30 -23.70
N GLU A 272 11.92 77.16 -24.51
CA GLU A 272 13.03 78.12 -24.55
C GLU A 272 13.05 78.83 -25.92
N ALA A 273 13.10 80.16 -25.84
CA ALA A 273 12.85 81.14 -26.90
C ALA A 273 14.06 81.34 -27.86
N PRO A 274 13.93 82.11 -28.97
CA PRO A 274 14.77 81.98 -30.16
C PRO A 274 16.12 82.71 -30.03
N ARG A 275 17.20 82.09 -30.54
CA ARG A 275 18.49 82.76 -30.77
C ARG A 275 18.64 83.15 -32.24
N ARG A 276 18.84 84.45 -32.51
CA ARG A 276 19.14 85.04 -33.83
C ARG A 276 20.57 84.67 -34.31
N PRO A 277 20.84 84.71 -35.62
CA PRO A 277 22.11 84.29 -36.21
C PRO A 277 23.12 85.45 -36.27
N PRO A 278 24.43 85.16 -36.39
CA PRO A 278 25.38 86.03 -37.06
C PRO A 278 25.66 85.57 -38.49
N GLN A 279 25.74 86.56 -39.37
CA GLN A 279 26.15 86.49 -40.77
C GLN A 279 27.66 86.30 -40.88
N GLY A 280 28.08 85.57 -41.91
CA GLY A 280 29.47 85.36 -42.32
C GLY A 280 29.51 84.45 -43.52
#